data_AF-A0A1Y1UQ11-F1
#
_entry.id   AF-A0A1Y1UQ11-F1
#
_cell.length_a   1.000
_cell.length_b   1.000
_cell.length_c   1.000
_cell.angle_alpha   90.00
_cell.angle_beta   90.00
_cell.angle_gamma   90.00
#
_symmetry.space_group_name_H-M   'P 1'
#
loop_
_entity.id
_entity.type
_entity.pdbx_description
1 polymer ?
#
loop_
_entity_poly.entity_id
_entity_poly.type
_entity_poly.pdbx_seq_one_letter_code
_entity_poly.pdbx_strand_id
1 'polypeptide(L)'
;MSDTKTARRASLLDRSLSHHSAPVHLILLSDMGFTTMDGLVQLLQLRGVEASEVFLYRMSINAVICFAIMALRDPQSFKLFYGPDAPWLLARAVCSCGATSLAYVAVSHIPLSLFMTLYHLRPFPTIFACYAILGEKATRAQLIASVISFSAIIIVVQPDFLFSRHRPEGDTTAWSTYVGVGVTLLSCTCGALEIVASRKMADTVGWVPMLFAYTALGTVTAPVWILYSGASIKVFDQAGSVPMALWVGLCGMLAQATMILGLQRATGARVAVLGYFQILWAVLWQVVVYANIPNLLQILGTIIIIVAGCWAIVHARRLGSSHGEGLRR
;
A
#
# COMPACT_ATOMS: atom_id res chain seq x y z
N MET A 1 -14.81 21.09 31.94
CA MET A 1 -15.77 20.05 31.47
C MET A 1 -15.61 19.65 30.00
N SER A 2 -14.90 20.41 29.16
CA SER A 2 -14.60 20.06 27.76
C SER A 2 -13.47 19.01 27.64
N ASP A 3 -12.35 19.21 28.36
CA ASP A 3 -11.16 18.34 28.28
C ASP A 3 -11.40 16.89 28.71
N THR A 4 -12.24 16.67 29.71
CA THR A 4 -12.56 15.33 30.20
C THR A 4 -13.38 14.52 29.19
N LYS A 5 -14.16 15.17 28.32
CA LYS A 5 -14.89 14.48 27.25
C LYS A 5 -13.95 14.12 26.10
N THR A 6 -13.00 14.99 25.75
CA THR A 6 -12.01 14.75 24.68
C THR A 6 -11.02 13.66 25.06
N ALA A 7 -10.48 13.71 26.29
CA ALA A 7 -9.59 12.67 26.83
C ALA A 7 -10.30 11.32 26.97
N ARG A 8 -11.59 11.32 27.34
CA ARG A 8 -12.40 10.10 27.42
C ARG A 8 -12.78 9.56 26.04
N ARG A 9 -12.97 10.41 25.03
CA ARG A 9 -13.20 9.98 23.64
C ARG A 9 -11.93 9.41 23.02
N ALA A 10 -10.78 10.03 23.30
CA ALA A 10 -9.47 9.52 22.92
C ALA A 10 -9.22 8.14 23.57
N SER A 11 -9.49 7.98 24.87
CA SER A 11 -9.29 6.70 25.57
C SER A 11 -10.29 5.62 25.18
N LEU A 12 -11.50 5.98 24.75
CA LEU A 12 -12.48 5.04 24.20
C LEU A 12 -12.14 4.60 22.78
N LEU A 13 -11.62 5.48 21.94
CA LEU A 13 -11.07 5.12 20.63
C LEU A 13 -9.82 4.24 20.80
N ASP A 14 -8.96 4.57 21.75
CA ASP A 14 -7.76 3.79 22.06
C ASP A 14 -8.11 2.42 22.64
N ARG A 15 -9.13 2.32 23.51
CA ARG A 15 -9.69 1.04 23.98
C ARG A 15 -10.38 0.24 22.88
N SER A 16 -11.14 0.88 21.99
CA SER A 16 -11.74 0.20 20.82
C SER A 16 -10.69 -0.34 19.86
N LEU A 17 -9.56 0.35 19.73
CA LEU A 17 -8.40 -0.04 18.93
C LEU A 17 -7.41 -0.94 19.70
N SER A 18 -7.68 -1.26 20.97
CA SER A 18 -6.85 -2.14 21.81
C SER A 18 -7.23 -3.62 21.73
N HIS A 19 -8.26 -3.99 20.95
CA HIS A 19 -8.56 -5.40 20.73
C HIS A 19 -7.42 -6.08 19.95
N HIS A 20 -7.06 -7.31 20.33
CA HIS A 20 -6.00 -8.13 19.70
C HIS A 20 -6.14 -8.29 18.17
N SER A 21 -7.31 -7.97 17.60
CA SER A 21 -7.63 -7.99 16.18
C SER A 21 -7.49 -6.62 15.48
N ALA A 22 -7.34 -5.52 16.22
CA ALA A 22 -7.22 -4.16 15.69
C ALA A 22 -6.16 -3.99 14.57
N PRO A 23 -4.92 -4.51 14.67
CA PRO A 23 -3.97 -4.40 13.56
C PRO A 23 -4.46 -5.08 12.28
N VAL A 24 -5.15 -6.22 12.40
CA VAL A 24 -5.68 -6.93 11.22
C VAL A 24 -6.74 -6.09 10.53
N HIS A 25 -7.69 -5.52 11.29
CA HIS A 25 -8.73 -4.66 10.72
C HIS A 25 -8.15 -3.40 10.06
N LEU A 26 -7.13 -2.79 10.66
CA LEU A 26 -6.47 -1.62 10.09
C LEU A 26 -5.79 -1.92 8.76
N ILE A 27 -5.12 -3.08 8.65
CA ILE A 27 -4.45 -3.48 7.41
C ILE A 27 -5.48 -3.84 6.33
N LEU A 28 -6.55 -4.57 6.67
CA LEU A 28 -7.61 -4.87 5.71
C LEU A 28 -8.35 -3.61 5.24
N LEU A 29 -8.56 -2.64 6.13
CA LEU A 29 -9.12 -1.33 5.78
C LEU A 29 -8.16 -0.54 4.88
N SER A 30 -6.86 -0.66 5.11
CA SER A 30 -5.83 -0.08 4.25
C SER A 30 -5.87 -0.66 2.85
N ASP A 31 -5.90 -1.99 2.72
CA ASP A 31 -5.98 -2.69 1.43
C ASP A 31 -7.25 -2.31 0.65
N MET A 32 -8.39 -2.21 1.34
CA MET A 32 -9.65 -1.73 0.76
C MET A 32 -9.52 -0.29 0.26
N GLY A 33 -8.91 0.59 1.07
CA GLY A 33 -8.70 1.99 0.73
C GLY A 33 -7.77 2.18 -0.47
N PHE A 34 -6.66 1.43 -0.53
CA PHE A 34 -5.74 1.45 -1.67
C PHE A 34 -6.42 0.95 -2.94
N THR A 35 -7.15 -0.16 -2.86
CA THR A 35 -7.85 -0.71 -4.03
C THR A 35 -8.93 0.25 -4.55
N THR A 36 -9.71 0.85 -3.63
CA THR A 36 -10.72 1.84 -4.01
C THR A 36 -10.08 3.05 -4.67
N MET A 37 -8.95 3.53 -4.11
CA MET A 37 -8.17 4.61 -4.71
C MET A 37 -7.67 4.23 -6.12
N ASP A 38 -7.06 3.07 -6.30
CA ASP A 38 -6.56 2.59 -7.59
C ASP A 38 -7.69 2.49 -8.63
N GLY A 39 -8.86 2.02 -8.21
CA GLY A 39 -10.06 1.98 -9.04
C GLY A 39 -10.55 3.35 -9.47
N LEU A 40 -10.57 4.34 -8.57
CA LEU A 40 -10.91 5.73 -8.90
C LEU A 40 -9.87 6.37 -9.83
N VAL A 41 -8.58 6.06 -9.65
CA VAL A 41 -7.49 6.50 -10.55
C VAL A 41 -7.74 5.94 -11.96
N GLN A 42 -8.08 4.66 -12.08
CA GLN A 42 -8.40 4.06 -13.39
C GLN A 42 -9.61 4.73 -14.06
N LEU A 43 -10.66 5.06 -13.30
CA LEU A 43 -11.81 5.80 -13.84
C LEU A 43 -11.45 7.20 -14.32
N LEU A 44 -10.53 7.89 -13.63
CA LEU A 44 -9.99 9.19 -14.07
C LEU A 44 -9.13 9.05 -15.34
N GLN A 45 -8.35 7.98 -15.45
CA GLN A 45 -7.55 7.70 -16.64
C GLN A 45 -8.43 7.40 -17.86
N LEU A 46 -9.54 6.67 -17.69
CA LEU A 46 -10.53 6.47 -18.75
C LEU A 46 -11.19 7.78 -19.21
N ARG A 47 -11.20 8.78 -18.34
CA ARG A 47 -11.64 10.15 -18.61
C ARG A 47 -10.55 11.03 -19.22
N GLY A 48 -9.37 10.47 -19.50
CA GLY A 48 -8.26 11.21 -20.12
C GLY A 48 -7.43 12.05 -19.15
N VAL A 49 -7.63 11.90 -17.83
CA VAL A 49 -6.78 12.51 -16.81
C VAL A 49 -5.53 11.64 -16.63
N GLU A 50 -4.35 12.21 -16.84
CA GLU A 50 -3.12 11.44 -16.81
C GLU A 50 -2.71 11.02 -15.39
N ALA A 51 -1.98 9.90 -15.28
CA ALA A 51 -1.57 9.35 -13.99
C ALA A 51 -0.73 10.32 -13.14
N SER A 52 0.17 11.06 -13.78
CA SER A 52 1.04 12.06 -13.15
C SER A 52 0.22 13.24 -12.60
N GLU A 53 -0.83 13.65 -13.30
CA GLU A 53 -1.79 14.65 -12.85
C GLU A 53 -2.57 14.15 -11.62
N VAL A 54 -3.13 12.93 -11.66
CA VAL A 54 -3.83 12.35 -10.51
C VAL A 54 -2.90 12.22 -9.29
N PHE A 55 -1.64 11.84 -9.52
CA PHE A 55 -0.62 11.79 -8.48
C PHE A 55 -0.35 13.17 -7.85
N LEU A 56 -0.23 14.23 -8.65
CA LEU A 56 -0.07 15.60 -8.15
C LEU A 56 -1.22 15.98 -7.21
N TYR A 57 -2.47 15.78 -7.63
CA TYR A 57 -3.63 16.12 -6.81
C TYR A 57 -3.68 15.32 -5.52
N ARG A 58 -3.47 14.00 -5.60
CA ARG A 58 -3.41 13.12 -4.43
C ARG A 58 -2.36 13.59 -3.42
N MET A 59 -1.14 13.89 -3.88
CA MET A 59 -0.05 14.31 -3.00
C MET A 59 -0.32 15.68 -2.38
N SER A 60 -0.81 16.62 -3.19
CA SER A 60 -1.11 17.98 -2.74
C SER A 60 -2.22 18.02 -1.70
N ILE A 61 -3.33 17.31 -1.95
CA ILE A 61 -4.46 17.21 -1.01
C ILE A 61 -3.99 16.65 0.33
N ASN A 62 -3.25 15.54 0.29
CA ASN A 62 -2.79 14.88 1.52
C ASN A 62 -1.74 15.71 2.26
N ALA A 63 -0.85 16.39 1.53
CA ALA A 63 0.15 17.27 2.11
C ALA A 63 -0.52 18.46 2.82
N VAL A 64 -1.51 19.10 2.18
CA VAL A 64 -2.27 20.22 2.78
C VAL A 64 -3.02 19.77 4.02
N ILE A 65 -3.73 18.63 3.97
CA ILE A 65 -4.47 18.12 5.13
C ILE A 65 -3.52 17.76 6.27
N CYS A 66 -2.43 17.03 6.01
CA CYS A 66 -1.47 16.65 7.04
C CYS A 66 -0.75 17.86 7.62
N PHE A 67 -0.37 18.83 6.77
CA PHE A 67 0.21 20.09 7.21
C PHE A 67 -0.75 20.87 8.12
N ALA A 68 -2.03 21.00 7.73
CA ALA A 68 -3.03 21.66 8.53
C ALA A 68 -3.25 20.96 9.88
N ILE A 69 -3.28 19.62 9.90
CA ILE A 69 -3.39 18.86 11.15
C ILE A 69 -2.17 19.11 12.05
N MET A 70 -0.96 19.09 11.51
CA MET A 70 0.26 19.39 12.28
C MET A 70 0.24 20.83 12.78
N ALA A 71 0.00 21.82 11.91
CA ALA A 71 0.03 23.23 12.26
C ALA A 71 -1.06 23.63 13.28
N LEU A 72 -2.23 22.99 13.26
CA LEU A 72 -3.36 23.36 14.11
C LEU A 72 -3.50 22.51 15.38
N ARG A 73 -3.04 21.25 15.36
CA ARG A 73 -3.25 20.32 16.49
C ARG A 73 -1.97 19.89 17.21
N ASP A 74 -0.87 19.80 16.49
CA ASP A 74 0.42 19.42 17.08
C ASP A 74 1.60 20.09 16.37
N PRO A 75 1.84 21.39 16.60
CA PRO A 75 2.94 22.10 15.96
C PRO A 75 4.32 21.55 16.36
N GLN A 76 4.42 20.81 17.47
CA GLN A 76 5.69 20.24 17.91
C GLN A 76 6.13 19.07 17.02
N SER A 77 5.20 18.41 16.32
CA SER A 77 5.50 17.38 15.33
C SER A 77 6.45 17.84 14.22
N PHE A 78 6.55 19.14 13.92
CA PHE A 78 7.54 19.66 12.95
C PHE A 78 8.99 19.47 13.42
N LYS A 79 9.25 19.35 14.73
CA LYS A 79 10.60 19.10 15.25
C LYS A 79 11.12 17.71 14.88
N LEU A 80 10.24 16.76 14.58
CA LEU A 80 10.62 15.39 14.16
C LEU A 80 11.40 15.38 12.84
N PHE A 81 11.24 16.42 12.01
CA PHE A 81 11.97 16.59 10.74
C PHE A 81 13.43 17.01 10.90
N TYR A 82 13.83 17.41 12.11
CA TYR A 82 15.21 17.77 12.46
C TYR A 82 15.75 16.94 13.65
N GLY A 83 14.99 15.93 14.06
CA GLY A 83 15.31 15.06 15.19
C GLY A 83 16.09 13.80 14.79
N PRO A 84 16.33 12.89 15.75
CA PRO A 84 17.06 11.63 15.51
C PRO A 84 16.36 10.71 14.50
N ASP A 85 15.03 10.80 14.38
CA ASP A 85 14.23 10.00 13.44
C ASP A 85 14.12 10.63 12.03
N ALA A 86 14.63 11.85 11.83
CA ALA A 86 14.56 12.54 10.54
C ALA A 86 15.16 11.73 9.36
N PRO A 87 16.30 11.01 9.51
CA PRO A 87 16.82 10.17 8.44
C PRO A 87 15.88 9.03 8.06
N TRP A 88 15.20 8.40 9.02
CA TRP A 88 14.22 7.35 8.76
C TRP A 88 12.95 7.90 8.12
N LEU A 89 12.54 9.11 8.51
CA LEU A 89 11.41 9.82 7.94
C LEU A 89 11.65 10.15 6.47
N LEU A 90 12.85 10.66 6.16
CA LEU A 90 13.28 10.93 4.79
C LEU A 90 13.43 9.65 3.98
N ALA A 91 14.10 8.63 4.52
CA ALA A 91 14.26 7.33 3.86
C ALA A 91 12.91 6.69 3.53
N ARG A 92 11.95 6.74 4.46
CA ARG A 92 10.57 6.32 4.24
C ARG A 92 9.95 7.10 3.08
N ALA A 93 9.95 8.43 3.14
CA ALA A 93 9.35 9.28 2.11
C ALA A 93 9.94 9.02 0.72
N VAL A 94 11.26 8.93 0.61
CA VAL A 94 11.98 8.62 -0.63
C VAL A 94 11.63 7.22 -1.14
N CYS A 95 11.58 6.22 -0.27
CA CYS A 95 11.20 4.86 -0.64
C CYS A 95 9.73 4.77 -1.09
N SER A 96 8.80 5.46 -0.41
CA SER A 96 7.38 5.51 -0.79
C SER A 96 7.19 6.19 -2.15
N CYS A 97 7.82 7.35 -2.36
CA CYS A 97 7.79 8.05 -3.65
C CYS A 97 8.47 7.23 -4.75
N GLY A 98 9.65 6.70 -4.48
CA GLY A 98 10.41 5.85 -5.41
C GLY A 98 9.63 4.62 -5.82
N ALA A 99 9.01 3.91 -4.87
CA ALA A 99 8.17 2.75 -5.18
C ALA A 99 7.04 3.11 -6.15
N THR A 100 6.37 4.24 -5.92
CA THR A 100 5.25 4.70 -6.76
C THR A 100 5.73 5.13 -8.14
N SER A 101 6.77 5.98 -8.22
CA SER A 101 7.30 6.47 -9.51
C SER A 101 7.85 5.33 -10.37
N LEU A 102 8.60 4.39 -9.77
CA LEU A 102 9.12 3.22 -10.46
C LEU A 102 7.99 2.30 -10.94
N ALA A 103 6.89 2.16 -10.17
CA ALA A 103 5.74 1.39 -10.61
C ALA A 103 5.12 1.96 -11.90
N TYR A 104 5.01 3.29 -12.03
CA TYR A 104 4.52 3.92 -13.24
C TYR A 104 5.45 3.72 -14.44
N VAL A 105 6.76 3.84 -14.23
CA VAL A 105 7.76 3.53 -15.28
C VAL A 105 7.68 2.05 -15.68
N ALA A 106 7.46 1.14 -14.74
CA ALA A 106 7.30 -0.28 -15.07
C ALA A 106 6.10 -0.52 -15.99
N VAL A 107 4.93 0.08 -15.69
CA VAL A 107 3.71 -0.10 -16.48
C VAL A 107 3.84 0.46 -17.91
N SER A 108 4.75 1.41 -18.17
CA SER A 108 5.03 1.86 -19.55
C SER A 108 5.91 0.89 -20.35
N HIS A 109 6.56 -0.08 -19.68
CA HIS A 109 7.49 -1.02 -20.30
C HIS A 109 6.95 -2.45 -20.41
N ILE A 110 6.06 -2.85 -19.52
CA ILE A 110 5.49 -4.19 -19.45
C ILE A 110 3.96 -4.14 -19.32
N PRO A 111 3.24 -5.17 -19.84
CA PRO A 111 1.79 -5.26 -19.67
C PRO A 111 1.38 -5.21 -18.20
N LEU A 112 0.22 -4.60 -17.93
CA LEU A 112 -0.33 -4.46 -16.59
C LEU A 112 -0.45 -5.81 -15.85
N SER A 113 -0.80 -6.88 -16.56
CA SER A 113 -0.91 -8.25 -16.01
C SER A 113 0.45 -8.75 -15.46
N LEU A 114 1.54 -8.54 -16.21
CA LEU A 114 2.90 -8.89 -15.79
C LEU A 114 3.35 -7.99 -14.62
N PHE A 115 3.10 -6.69 -14.71
CA PHE A 115 3.39 -5.74 -13.63
C PHE A 115 2.68 -6.15 -12.33
N MET A 116 1.38 -6.41 -12.37
CA MET A 116 0.59 -6.79 -11.19
C MET A 116 1.09 -8.09 -10.57
N THR A 117 1.44 -9.08 -11.39
CA THR A 117 2.02 -10.33 -10.91
C THR A 117 3.34 -10.07 -10.16
N LEU A 118 4.24 -9.28 -10.76
CA LEU A 118 5.53 -8.94 -10.17
C LEU A 118 5.40 -8.06 -8.93
N TYR A 119 4.48 -7.09 -8.94
CA TYR A 119 4.23 -6.18 -7.82
C TYR A 119 3.78 -6.93 -6.56
N HIS A 120 3.00 -8.00 -6.74
CA HIS A 120 2.59 -8.87 -5.64
C HIS A 120 3.70 -9.82 -5.14
N LEU A 121 4.92 -9.78 -5.70
CA LEU A 121 6.09 -10.36 -5.01
C LEU A 121 6.52 -9.53 -3.80
N ARG A 122 6.14 -8.25 -3.70
CA ARG A 122 6.58 -7.32 -2.63
C ARG A 122 6.57 -7.91 -1.20
N PRO A 123 5.62 -8.76 -0.77
CA PRO A 123 5.66 -9.38 0.56
C PRO A 123 6.95 -10.16 0.87
N PHE A 124 7.61 -10.78 -0.10
CA PHE A 124 8.86 -11.52 0.12
C PHE A 124 10.04 -10.61 0.51
N PRO A 125 10.42 -9.57 -0.28
CA PRO A 125 11.44 -8.63 0.14
C PRO A 125 11.02 -7.86 1.41
N THR A 126 9.73 -7.61 1.64
CA THR A 126 9.26 -7.03 2.92
C THR A 126 9.59 -7.93 4.11
N ILE A 127 9.23 -9.22 4.04
CA ILE A 127 9.53 -10.19 5.11
C ILE A 127 11.05 -10.28 5.33
N PHE A 128 11.81 -10.40 4.25
CA PHE A 128 13.27 -10.49 4.31
C PHE A 128 13.90 -9.22 4.91
N ALA A 129 13.50 -8.03 4.45
CA ALA A 129 14.05 -6.77 4.93
C ALA A 129 13.68 -6.50 6.40
N CYS A 130 12.45 -6.83 6.82
CA CYS A 130 12.06 -6.76 8.23
C CYS A 130 12.88 -7.73 9.10
N TYR A 131 13.17 -8.93 8.61
CA TYR A 131 14.05 -9.86 9.32
C TYR A 131 15.49 -9.32 9.42
N ALA A 132 16.07 -8.87 8.30
CA ALA A 132 17.46 -8.45 8.23
C ALA A 132 17.75 -7.14 8.99
N ILE A 133 16.83 -6.17 8.96
CA ILE A 133 17.04 -4.82 9.52
C ILE A 133 16.44 -4.67 10.92
N LEU A 134 15.30 -5.32 11.19
CA LEU A 134 14.58 -5.19 12.46
C LEU A 134 14.70 -6.43 13.35
N GLY A 135 15.24 -7.55 12.84
CA GLY A 135 15.26 -8.83 13.55
C GLY A 135 13.88 -9.48 13.68
N GLU A 136 12.86 -9.00 12.94
CA GLU A 136 11.50 -9.53 13.01
C GLU A 136 11.40 -10.89 12.29
N LYS A 137 11.28 -11.97 13.07
CA LYS A 137 11.15 -13.32 12.53
C LYS A 137 9.72 -13.55 12.03
N ALA A 138 9.58 -13.91 10.75
CA ALA A 138 8.33 -14.44 10.23
C ALA A 138 8.09 -15.87 10.73
N THR A 139 6.86 -16.15 11.13
CA THR A 139 6.46 -17.52 11.46
C THR A 139 6.44 -18.41 10.22
N ARG A 140 6.64 -19.72 10.39
CA ARG A 140 6.54 -20.69 9.28
C ARG A 140 5.18 -20.61 8.58
N ALA A 141 4.11 -20.38 9.33
CA ALA A 141 2.78 -20.21 8.78
C ALA A 141 2.66 -18.97 7.88
N GLN A 142 3.28 -17.85 8.26
CA GLN A 142 3.32 -16.65 7.41
C GLN A 142 4.11 -16.89 6.12
N LEU A 143 5.26 -17.56 6.19
CA LEU A 143 6.06 -17.89 5.00
C LEU A 143 5.31 -18.81 4.03
N ILE A 144 4.73 -19.90 4.56
CA ILE A 144 3.94 -20.86 3.76
C ILE A 144 2.73 -20.14 3.13
N ALA A 145 2.02 -19.32 3.91
CA ALA A 145 0.89 -18.57 3.39
C ALA A 145 1.30 -17.54 2.34
N SER A 146 2.47 -16.89 2.47
CA SER A 146 2.98 -15.99 1.45
C SER A 146 3.24 -16.71 0.12
N VAL A 147 3.85 -17.91 0.17
CA VAL A 147 4.10 -18.71 -1.03
C VAL A 147 2.77 -19.16 -1.66
N ILE A 148 1.84 -19.71 -0.87
CA ILE A 148 0.53 -20.16 -1.35
C ILE A 148 -0.26 -18.99 -1.95
N SER A 149 -0.35 -17.87 -1.23
CA SER A 149 -1.04 -16.68 -1.72
C SER A 149 -0.41 -16.18 -3.01
N PHE A 150 0.92 -16.04 -3.09
CA PHE A 150 1.59 -15.62 -4.31
C PHE A 150 1.29 -16.54 -5.50
N SER A 151 1.33 -17.87 -5.31
CA SER A 151 0.94 -18.82 -6.35
C SER A 151 -0.52 -18.64 -6.80
N ALA A 152 -1.43 -18.38 -5.85
CA ALA A 152 -2.83 -18.11 -6.17
C ALA A 152 -3.00 -16.81 -6.96
N ILE A 153 -2.16 -15.80 -6.72
CA ILE A 153 -2.18 -14.53 -7.47
C ILE A 153 -1.85 -14.74 -8.94
N ILE A 154 -0.89 -15.62 -9.24
CA ILE A 154 -0.57 -15.98 -10.63
C ILE A 154 -1.83 -16.54 -11.33
N ILE A 155 -2.65 -17.31 -10.62
CA ILE A 155 -3.91 -17.89 -11.12
C ILE A 155 -5.00 -16.80 -11.27
N VAL A 156 -5.05 -15.80 -10.39
CA VAL A 156 -6.03 -14.69 -10.47
C VAL A 156 -5.66 -13.70 -11.58
N VAL A 157 -4.39 -13.28 -11.64
CA VAL A 157 -3.91 -12.26 -12.58
C VAL A 157 -3.80 -12.83 -13.99
N GLN A 158 -3.49 -14.13 -14.13
CA GLN A 158 -3.36 -14.83 -15.40
C GLN A 158 -2.44 -14.10 -16.39
N PRO A 159 -1.16 -13.92 -16.04
CA PRO A 159 -0.26 -13.14 -16.88
C PRO A 159 -0.07 -13.81 -18.24
N ASP A 160 -0.03 -13.00 -19.29
CA ASP A 160 -0.14 -13.47 -20.68
C ASP A 160 0.99 -14.44 -21.08
N PHE A 161 2.17 -14.32 -20.45
CA PHE A 161 3.31 -15.20 -20.69
C PHE A 161 3.13 -16.64 -20.16
N LEU A 162 2.26 -16.86 -19.17
CA LEU A 162 1.95 -18.19 -18.63
C LEU A 162 0.68 -18.79 -19.22
N PHE A 163 -0.27 -17.94 -19.59
CA PHE A 163 -1.60 -18.37 -20.04
C PHE A 163 -1.79 -18.24 -21.56
N SER A 164 -0.70 -18.05 -22.31
CA SER A 164 -0.63 -18.07 -23.78
C SER A 164 -1.72 -17.24 -24.48
N ARG A 165 -2.10 -16.10 -23.88
CA ARG A 165 -2.96 -15.14 -24.56
C ARG A 165 -2.14 -14.48 -25.65
N HIS A 166 -2.64 -14.51 -26.88
CA HIS A 166 -1.94 -13.95 -28.04
C HIS A 166 -1.58 -12.49 -27.74
N ARG A 167 -0.27 -12.23 -27.56
CA ARG A 167 0.26 -10.87 -27.60
C ARG A 167 0.16 -10.40 -29.06
N PRO A 168 -0.37 -9.20 -29.33
CA PRO A 168 -0.20 -8.61 -30.64
C PRO A 168 1.30 -8.60 -30.98
N GLU A 169 1.67 -9.22 -32.09
CA GLU A 169 3.04 -9.19 -32.60
C GLU A 169 3.38 -7.73 -32.96
N GLY A 170 4.18 -7.06 -32.12
CA GLY A 170 4.68 -5.71 -32.44
C GLY A 170 4.96 -4.77 -31.26
N ASP A 171 4.36 -4.99 -30.08
CA ASP A 171 4.20 -3.84 -29.15
C ASP A 171 5.34 -3.59 -28.14
N THR A 172 6.32 -4.50 -27.95
CA THR A 172 7.43 -4.25 -27.01
C THR A 172 8.71 -5.00 -27.41
N THR A 173 9.84 -4.30 -27.53
CA THR A 173 11.16 -4.92 -27.69
C THR A 173 11.53 -5.74 -26.45
N ALA A 174 12.29 -6.83 -26.64
CA ALA A 174 12.78 -7.67 -25.52
C ALA A 174 13.49 -6.84 -24.44
N TRP A 175 14.25 -5.82 -24.86
CA TRP A 175 14.90 -4.85 -23.97
C TRP A 175 13.90 -4.11 -23.07
N SER A 176 12.80 -3.58 -23.62
CA SER A 176 11.75 -2.89 -22.85
C SER A 176 11.18 -3.81 -21.77
N THR A 177 10.96 -5.08 -22.10
CA THR A 177 10.46 -6.06 -21.12
C THR A 177 11.45 -6.26 -19.96
N TYR A 178 12.74 -6.44 -20.24
CA TYR A 178 13.75 -6.59 -19.18
C TYR A 178 13.84 -5.36 -18.28
N VAL A 179 13.80 -4.16 -18.86
CA VAL A 179 13.76 -2.90 -18.13
C VAL A 179 12.52 -2.85 -17.23
N GLY A 180 11.33 -3.14 -17.76
CA GLY A 180 10.09 -3.12 -16.97
C GLY A 180 10.09 -4.13 -15.81
N VAL A 181 10.62 -5.33 -16.02
CA VAL A 181 10.80 -6.33 -14.95
C VAL A 181 11.76 -5.80 -13.88
N GLY A 182 12.95 -5.33 -14.28
CA GLY A 182 13.95 -4.80 -13.35
C GLY A 182 13.44 -3.61 -12.53
N VAL A 183 12.74 -2.68 -13.18
CA VAL A 183 12.12 -1.51 -12.53
C VAL A 183 10.99 -1.95 -11.58
N THR A 184 10.22 -2.98 -11.91
CA THR A 184 9.18 -3.50 -11.00
C THR A 184 9.78 -4.11 -9.74
N LEU A 185 10.87 -4.87 -9.87
CA LEU A 185 11.58 -5.46 -8.73
C LEU A 185 12.21 -4.37 -7.84
N LEU A 186 12.73 -3.31 -8.45
CA LEU A 186 13.24 -2.15 -7.72
C LEU A 186 12.09 -1.43 -6.98
N SER A 187 10.93 -1.23 -7.62
CA SER A 187 9.73 -0.68 -6.98
C SER A 187 9.29 -1.52 -5.77
N CYS A 188 9.28 -2.86 -5.90
CA CYS A 188 8.96 -3.77 -4.79
C CYS A 188 9.97 -3.64 -3.63
N THR A 189 11.25 -3.46 -3.95
CA THR A 189 12.31 -3.27 -2.96
C THR A 189 12.16 -1.93 -2.23
N CYS A 190 11.88 -0.84 -2.95
CA CYS A 190 11.54 0.45 -2.35
C CYS A 190 10.30 0.33 -1.44
N GLY A 191 9.26 -0.37 -1.89
CA GLY A 191 8.07 -0.62 -1.06
C GLY A 191 8.38 -1.43 0.20
N ALA A 192 9.28 -2.42 0.12
CA ALA A 192 9.75 -3.16 1.29
C ALA A 192 10.52 -2.28 2.27
N LEU A 193 11.41 -1.41 1.78
CA LEU A 193 12.17 -0.48 2.60
C LEU A 193 11.29 0.60 3.25
N GLU A 194 10.24 1.06 2.57
CA GLU A 194 9.22 1.90 3.19
C GLU A 194 8.62 1.21 4.42
N ILE A 195 8.20 -0.05 4.30
CA ILE A 195 7.61 -0.80 5.41
C ILE A 195 8.59 -0.92 6.57
N VAL A 196 9.87 -1.19 6.29
CA VAL A 196 10.92 -1.24 7.32
C VAL A 196 11.11 0.11 8.01
N ALA A 197 11.23 1.20 7.25
CA ALA A 197 11.39 2.54 7.82
C ALA A 197 10.17 2.95 8.65
N SER A 198 8.96 2.60 8.18
CA SER A 198 7.70 2.78 8.92
C SER A 198 7.73 2.07 10.27
N ARG A 199 8.18 0.82 10.29
CA ARG A 199 8.28 0.00 11.51
C ARG A 199 9.36 0.51 12.46
N LYS A 200 10.49 1.00 11.94
CA LYS A 200 11.58 1.53 12.77
C LYS A 200 11.14 2.75 13.59
N MET A 201 10.24 3.55 13.04
CA MET A 201 9.69 4.76 13.68
C MET A 201 8.32 4.54 14.33
N ALA A 202 7.84 3.29 14.40
CA ALA A 202 6.46 2.98 14.82
C ALA A 202 6.10 3.55 16.19
N ASP A 203 7.04 3.52 17.13
CA ASP A 203 6.82 3.93 18.52
C ASP A 203 7.20 5.39 18.80
N THR A 204 7.90 6.06 17.87
CA THR A 204 8.44 7.41 18.08
C THR A 204 7.76 8.49 17.24
N VAL A 205 7.23 8.14 16.07
CA VAL A 205 6.63 9.09 15.13
C VAL A 205 5.17 8.73 14.87
N GLY A 206 4.28 9.72 14.97
CA GLY A 206 2.87 9.55 14.63
C GLY A 206 2.62 9.31 13.14
N TRP A 207 1.42 8.85 12.77
CA TRP A 207 1.08 8.62 11.37
C TRP A 207 1.01 9.91 10.53
N VAL A 208 0.66 11.05 11.13
CA VAL A 208 0.52 12.34 10.41
C VAL A 208 1.88 12.84 9.89
N PRO A 209 2.95 12.96 10.71
CA PRO A 209 4.26 13.36 10.20
C PRO A 209 4.83 12.40 9.16
N MET A 210 4.64 11.09 9.34
CA MET A 210 5.04 10.08 8.35
C MET A 210 4.37 10.30 6.99
N LEU A 211 3.05 10.53 7.01
CA LEU A 211 2.26 10.77 5.80
C LEU A 211 2.59 12.13 5.17
N PHE A 212 2.80 13.17 6.00
CA PHE A 212 3.20 14.49 5.53
C PHE A 212 4.55 14.44 4.80
N ALA A 213 5.58 13.78 5.35
CA ALA A 213 6.89 13.69 4.71
C ALA A 213 6.81 13.07 3.30
N TYR A 214 6.08 11.96 3.17
CA TYR A 214 5.83 11.30 1.89
C TYR A 214 5.06 12.19 0.91
N THR A 215 3.96 12.79 1.35
CA THR A 215 3.06 13.57 0.48
C THR A 215 3.65 14.91 0.10
N ALA A 216 4.43 15.55 0.98
CA ALA A 216 5.19 16.76 0.69
C ALA A 216 6.26 16.48 -0.38
N LEU A 217 7.06 15.42 -0.22
CA LEU A 217 8.03 15.01 -1.24
C LEU A 217 7.33 14.66 -2.56
N GLY A 218 6.23 13.92 -2.50
CA GLY A 218 5.38 13.61 -3.65
C GLY A 218 4.90 14.87 -4.37
N THR A 219 4.44 15.88 -3.62
CA THR A 219 3.98 17.17 -4.17
C THR A 219 5.10 17.92 -4.89
N VAL A 220 6.33 17.89 -4.35
CA VAL A 220 7.49 18.53 -5.00
C VAL A 220 7.94 17.76 -6.26
N THR A 221 7.87 16.43 -6.23
CA THR A 221 8.31 15.59 -7.36
C THR A 221 7.27 15.46 -8.48
N ALA A 222 5.98 15.64 -8.18
CA ALA A 222 4.90 15.46 -9.15
C ALA A 222 4.97 16.42 -10.36
N PRO A 223 5.28 17.72 -10.22
CA PRO A 223 5.48 18.62 -11.36
C PRO A 223 6.62 18.16 -12.29
N VAL A 224 7.71 17.64 -11.73
CA VAL A 224 8.82 17.09 -12.53
C VAL A 224 8.35 15.91 -13.38
N TRP A 225 7.49 15.06 -12.81
CA TRP A 225 6.92 13.93 -13.54
C TRP A 225 5.94 14.39 -14.64
N ILE A 226 5.09 15.38 -14.38
CA ILE A 226 4.20 15.99 -15.38
C ILE A 226 5.00 16.56 -16.55
N LEU A 227 6.08 17.30 -16.27
CA LEU A 227 6.96 17.86 -17.29
C LEU A 227 7.62 16.76 -18.14
N TYR A 228 8.09 15.69 -17.49
CA TYR A 228 8.70 14.55 -18.18
C TYR A 228 7.70 13.76 -19.03
N SER A 229 6.47 13.56 -18.55
CA SER A 229 5.45 12.82 -19.28
C SER A 229 4.78 13.64 -20.39
N GLY A 230 5.01 14.96 -20.43
CA GLY A 230 4.29 15.87 -21.33
C GLY A 230 2.80 15.98 -21.00
N ALA A 231 2.43 15.70 -19.74
CA ALA A 231 1.04 15.65 -19.34
C ALA A 231 0.38 17.03 -19.43
N SER A 232 -0.85 17.06 -19.95
CA SER A 232 -1.70 18.25 -19.91
C SER A 232 -2.67 18.16 -18.73
N ILE A 233 -2.89 19.27 -18.02
CA ILE A 233 -3.83 19.34 -16.90
C ILE A 233 -5.25 19.30 -17.47
N LYS A 234 -5.95 18.18 -17.27
CA LYS A 234 -7.29 17.89 -17.84
C LYS A 234 -8.35 17.59 -16.78
N VAL A 235 -8.01 17.57 -15.49
CA VAL A 235 -8.98 17.26 -14.42
C VAL A 235 -10.17 18.23 -14.40
N PHE A 236 -9.99 19.45 -14.91
CA PHE A 236 -11.02 20.49 -14.97
C PHE A 236 -11.88 20.40 -16.23
N ASP A 237 -11.45 19.66 -17.25
CA ASP A 237 -12.11 19.62 -18.55
C ASP A 237 -13.42 18.83 -18.52
N GLN A 238 -13.55 17.90 -17.57
CA GLN A 238 -14.71 17.03 -17.46
C GLN A 238 -15.46 17.19 -16.14
N ALA A 239 -16.78 17.31 -16.25
CA ALA A 239 -17.68 17.34 -15.10
C ALA A 239 -17.53 16.06 -14.26
N GLY A 240 -17.26 16.21 -12.96
CA GLY A 240 -17.11 15.11 -12.01
C GLY A 240 -15.68 14.57 -11.84
N SER A 241 -14.70 15.01 -12.63
CA SER A 241 -13.30 14.60 -12.43
C SER A 241 -12.68 15.23 -11.17
N VAL A 242 -13.02 16.47 -10.85
CA VAL A 242 -12.60 17.15 -9.60
C VAL A 242 -13.07 16.41 -8.33
N PRO A 243 -14.37 16.10 -8.13
CA PRO A 243 -14.79 15.35 -6.94
C PRO A 243 -14.21 13.93 -6.89
N MET A 244 -13.98 13.28 -8.04
CA MET A 244 -13.26 12.00 -8.06
C MET A 244 -11.80 12.14 -7.60
N ALA A 245 -11.09 13.18 -8.04
CA ALA A 245 -9.72 13.45 -7.59
C ALA A 245 -9.65 13.75 -6.09
N LEU A 246 -10.65 14.45 -5.54
CA LEU A 246 -10.78 14.64 -4.09
C LEU A 246 -10.96 13.30 -3.37
N TRP A 247 -11.82 12.42 -3.88
CA TRP A 247 -12.00 11.07 -3.33
C TRP A 247 -10.73 10.22 -3.43
N VAL A 248 -9.96 10.32 -4.52
CA VAL A 248 -8.64 9.66 -4.64
C VAL A 248 -7.70 10.13 -3.52
N GLY A 249 -7.64 11.44 -3.25
CA GLY A 249 -6.87 12.00 -2.14
C GLY A 249 -7.30 11.41 -0.79
N LEU A 250 -8.60 11.49 -0.48
CA LEU A 250 -9.17 11.04 0.79
C LEU A 250 -9.01 9.52 1.02
N CYS A 251 -9.33 8.70 0.01
CA CYS A 251 -9.14 7.25 0.07
C CYS A 251 -7.66 6.90 0.22
N GLY A 252 -6.77 7.58 -0.52
CA GLY A 252 -5.33 7.40 -0.40
C GLY A 252 -4.78 7.80 0.97
N MET A 253 -5.31 8.88 1.57
CA MET A 253 -4.95 9.31 2.93
C MET A 253 -5.39 8.29 3.96
N LEU A 254 -6.65 7.85 3.89
CA LEU A 254 -7.21 6.84 4.80
C LEU A 254 -6.44 5.51 4.69
N ALA A 255 -6.15 5.07 3.47
CA ALA A 255 -5.39 3.84 3.19
C ALA A 255 -3.99 3.92 3.81
N GLN A 256 -3.26 5.01 3.56
CA GLN A 256 -1.92 5.20 4.12
C GLN A 256 -1.94 5.35 5.64
N ALA A 257 -2.87 6.13 6.19
CA ALA A 257 -2.98 6.33 7.64
C ALA A 257 -3.26 5.01 8.37
N THR A 258 -4.20 4.21 7.86
CA THR A 258 -4.54 2.90 8.43
C THR A 258 -3.43 1.87 8.22
N MET A 259 -2.68 1.95 7.11
CA MET A 259 -1.45 1.14 6.92
C MET A 259 -0.43 1.44 8.01
N ILE A 260 -0.14 2.74 8.25
CA ILE A 260 0.85 3.16 9.25
C ILE A 260 0.38 2.75 10.66
N LEU A 261 -0.88 3.01 11.01
CA LEU A 261 -1.47 2.60 12.28
C LEU A 261 -1.49 1.07 12.46
N GLY A 262 -1.62 0.31 11.37
CA GLY A 262 -1.54 -1.14 11.35
C GLY A 262 -0.10 -1.61 11.59
N LEU A 263 0.86 -1.00 10.89
CA LEU A 263 2.30 -1.23 11.06
C LEU A 263 2.78 -0.85 12.45
N GLN A 264 2.19 0.14 13.12
CA GLN A 264 2.53 0.46 14.51
C GLN A 264 2.13 -0.66 15.49
N ARG A 265 1.16 -1.49 15.11
CA ARG A 265 0.57 -2.52 15.98
C ARG A 265 0.85 -3.97 15.52
N ALA A 266 1.56 -4.15 14.42
CA ALA A 266 1.90 -5.46 13.86
C ALA A 266 3.29 -5.48 13.20
N THR A 267 3.92 -6.65 13.25
CA THR A 267 5.17 -6.94 12.53
C THR A 267 5.00 -6.74 11.03
N GLY A 268 6.05 -6.33 10.34
CA GLY A 268 6.06 -6.17 8.88
C GLY A 268 5.70 -7.45 8.14
N ALA A 269 6.12 -8.62 8.66
CA ALA A 269 5.74 -9.93 8.09
C ALA A 269 4.23 -10.19 8.12
N ARG A 270 3.52 -9.73 9.15
CA ARG A 270 2.05 -9.85 9.23
C ARG A 270 1.39 -8.92 8.22
N VAL A 271 1.88 -7.69 8.07
CA VAL A 271 1.37 -6.75 7.07
C VAL A 271 1.59 -7.28 5.65
N ALA A 272 2.76 -7.84 5.38
CA ALA A 272 3.12 -8.44 4.11
C ALA A 272 2.15 -9.57 3.68
N VAL A 273 1.80 -10.48 4.59
CA VAL A 273 0.83 -11.55 4.31
C VAL A 273 -0.59 -11.01 4.12
N LEU A 274 -0.99 -10.05 4.95
CA LEU A 274 -2.32 -9.46 4.88
C LEU A 274 -2.52 -8.63 3.60
N GLY A 275 -1.47 -8.00 3.08
CA GLY A 275 -1.55 -7.21 1.84
C GLY A 275 -1.99 -8.01 0.61
N TYR A 276 -1.95 -9.35 0.64
CA TYR A 276 -2.54 -10.17 -0.41
C TYR A 276 -4.07 -10.08 -0.50
N PHE A 277 -4.74 -9.65 0.58
CA PHE A 277 -6.18 -9.39 0.56
C PHE A 277 -6.55 -8.19 -0.32
N GLN A 278 -5.59 -7.37 -0.76
CA GLN A 278 -5.82 -6.33 -1.76
C GLN A 278 -6.46 -6.91 -3.04
N ILE A 279 -6.12 -8.15 -3.42
CA ILE A 279 -6.70 -8.81 -4.61
C ILE A 279 -8.17 -9.18 -4.42
N LEU A 280 -8.58 -9.54 -3.20
CA LEU A 280 -9.99 -9.78 -2.92
C LEU A 280 -10.82 -8.52 -3.22
N TRP A 281 -10.33 -7.37 -2.75
CA TRP A 281 -10.95 -6.09 -3.03
C TRP A 281 -10.90 -5.74 -4.52
N ALA A 282 -9.82 -6.08 -5.22
CA ALA A 282 -9.67 -5.80 -6.64
C ALA A 282 -10.67 -6.58 -7.51
N VAL A 283 -10.89 -7.86 -7.19
CA VAL A 283 -11.92 -8.68 -7.85
C VAL A 283 -13.32 -8.15 -7.53
N LEU A 284 -13.58 -7.71 -6.30
CA LEU A 284 -14.85 -7.07 -5.94
C LEU A 284 -15.09 -5.79 -6.75
N TRP A 285 -14.06 -4.95 -6.87
CA TRP A 285 -14.12 -3.73 -7.67
C TRP A 285 -14.36 -4.04 -9.16
N GLN A 286 -13.69 -5.07 -9.69
CA GLN A 286 -13.93 -5.58 -11.05
C GLN A 286 -15.41 -5.91 -11.29
N VAL A 287 -16.05 -6.61 -10.34
CA VAL A 287 -17.47 -6.99 -10.46
C VAL A 287 -18.39 -5.77 -10.33
N VAL A 288 -18.20 -4.95 -9.30
CA VAL A 288 -19.14 -3.87 -8.96
C VAL A 288 -19.06 -2.71 -9.95
N VAL A 289 -17.85 -2.34 -10.37
CA VAL A 289 -17.63 -1.13 -11.19
C VAL A 289 -17.58 -1.44 -12.68
N TYR A 290 -16.96 -2.55 -13.06
CA TYR A 290 -16.82 -2.92 -14.48
C TYR A 290 -17.87 -3.95 -14.94
N ALA A 291 -18.77 -4.38 -14.06
CA ALA A 291 -19.78 -5.42 -14.33
C ALA A 291 -19.18 -6.69 -14.96
N ASN A 292 -17.91 -6.97 -14.68
CA ASN A 292 -17.16 -8.02 -15.33
C ASN A 292 -17.03 -9.21 -14.38
N ILE A 293 -17.68 -10.32 -14.75
CA ILE A 293 -17.80 -11.50 -13.88
C ILE A 293 -16.46 -12.26 -13.87
N PRO A 294 -15.89 -12.55 -12.69
CA PRO A 294 -14.64 -13.28 -12.60
C PRO A 294 -14.80 -14.71 -13.12
N ASN A 295 -13.79 -15.18 -13.84
CA ASN A 295 -13.77 -16.56 -14.31
C ASN A 295 -13.50 -17.54 -13.14
N LEU A 296 -13.70 -18.84 -13.39
CA LEU A 296 -13.55 -19.88 -12.36
C LEU A 296 -12.15 -19.86 -11.70
N LEU A 297 -11.10 -19.64 -12.47
CA LEU A 297 -9.73 -19.57 -11.94
C LEU A 297 -9.53 -18.38 -11.01
N GLN A 298 -10.09 -17.20 -11.35
CA GLN A 298 -10.07 -16.03 -10.47
C GLN A 298 -10.79 -16.31 -9.16
N ILE A 299 -11.98 -16.93 -9.20
CA ILE A 299 -12.73 -17.31 -8.00
C ILE A 299 -11.93 -18.28 -7.13
N LEU A 300 -11.37 -19.34 -7.72
CA LEU A 300 -10.56 -20.33 -7.00
C LEU A 300 -9.31 -19.69 -6.37
N GLY A 301 -8.59 -18.87 -7.13
CA GLY A 301 -7.41 -18.17 -6.65
C GLY A 301 -7.74 -17.24 -5.48
N THR A 302 -8.83 -16.46 -5.56
CA THR A 302 -9.28 -15.60 -4.47
C THR A 302 -9.65 -16.40 -3.22
N ILE A 303 -10.31 -17.56 -3.35
CA ILE A 303 -10.62 -18.45 -2.21
C ILE A 303 -9.33 -18.94 -1.55
N ILE A 304 -8.32 -19.36 -2.34
CA ILE A 304 -7.03 -19.82 -1.82
C ILE A 304 -6.33 -18.72 -1.02
N ILE A 305 -6.32 -17.48 -1.51
CA ILE A 305 -5.73 -16.32 -0.81
C ILE A 305 -6.39 -16.10 0.54
N ILE A 306 -7.73 -16.14 0.60
CA ILE A 306 -8.49 -15.96 1.85
C ILE A 306 -8.13 -17.06 2.84
N VAL A 307 -8.17 -18.32 2.42
CA VAL A 307 -7.91 -19.48 3.28
C VAL A 307 -6.48 -19.45 3.82
N ALA A 308 -5.48 -19.19 2.95
CA ALA A 308 -4.08 -19.11 3.35
C ALA A 308 -3.83 -17.97 4.35
N GLY A 309 -4.40 -16.79 4.10
CA GLY A 309 -4.31 -15.63 4.98
C GLY A 309 -4.95 -15.87 6.35
N CYS A 310 -6.17 -16.39 6.38
CA CYS A 310 -6.87 -16.74 7.62
C CYS A 310 -6.09 -17.79 8.43
N TRP A 311 -5.59 -18.83 7.75
CA TRP A 311 -4.77 -19.87 8.38
C TRP A 311 -3.49 -19.29 9.01
N ALA A 312 -2.77 -18.42 8.28
CA ALA A 312 -1.57 -17.77 8.80
C ALA A 312 -1.82 -16.97 10.07
N ILE A 313 -2.93 -16.21 10.11
CA ILE A 313 -3.32 -15.41 11.27
C ILE A 313 -3.65 -16.31 12.47
N VAL A 314 -4.46 -17.36 12.26
CA VAL A 314 -4.88 -18.27 13.34
C VAL A 314 -3.68 -19.04 13.89
N HIS A 315 -2.80 -19.54 13.02
CA HIS A 315 -1.65 -20.33 13.44
C HIS A 315 -0.57 -19.49 14.12
N ALA A 316 -0.34 -18.25 13.67
CA ALA A 316 0.55 -17.32 14.34
C ALA A 316 0.06 -16.98 15.77
N ARG A 317 -1.26 -16.95 16.02
CA ARG A 317 -1.82 -16.73 17.36
C ARG A 317 -1.50 -17.88 18.32
N ARG A 318 -1.61 -19.14 17.85
CA ARG A 318 -1.36 -20.33 18.68
C ARG A 318 0.09 -20.46 19.13
N LEU A 319 1.04 -20.07 18.29
CA LEU A 319 2.46 -20.07 18.64
C LEU A 319 2.79 -19.01 19.69
N GLY A 320 2.18 -17.81 19.60
CA GLY A 320 2.34 -16.73 20.57
C GLY A 320 1.77 -17.05 21.96
N SER A 321 0.66 -17.79 22.05
CA SER A 321 0.08 -18.19 23.34
C SER A 321 0.91 -19.29 24.04
N SER A 322 1.51 -20.21 23.29
CA SER A 322 2.33 -21.30 23.86
C SER A 322 3.61 -20.83 24.56
N HIS A 323 4.22 -19.73 24.11
CA HIS A 323 5.41 -19.14 24.75
C HIS A 323 5.08 -18.34 26.02
N GLY A 324 3.85 -17.83 26.16
CA GLY A 324 3.42 -17.07 27.34
C GLY A 324 3.11 -17.96 28.56
N GLU A 325 2.75 -19.22 28.35
CA GLU A 325 2.48 -20.18 29.44
C GLU A 325 3.75 -20.83 30.00
N GLY A 326 4.83 -20.91 29.21
CA GLY A 326 6.12 -21.46 29.64
C GLY A 326 6.95 -20.53 30.56
N LEU A 327 6.70 -19.22 30.52
CA LEU A 327 7.35 -18.22 31.38
C LEU A 327 6.58 -17.96 32.69
N ARG A 328 5.43 -18.61 32.88
CA ARG A 328 4.60 -18.54 34.09
C ARG A 328 4.65 -19.81 34.94
N ARG A 329 5.56 -20.74 34.61
CA ARG A 329 5.84 -21.95 35.39
C ARG A 329 7.26 -21.93 35.91
#